data_AF-A0AAW9I9P2-F1
#
_entry.id   AF-A0AAW9I9P2-F1
#
_cell.length_a   1.000
_cell.length_b   1.000
_cell.length_c   1.000
_cell.angle_alpha   90.00
_cell.angle_beta   90.00
_cell.angle_gamma   90.00
#
_symmetry.space_group_name_H-M   'P 1'
#
loop_
_entity.id
_entity.type
_entity.pdbx_description
1 polymer ?
#
loop_
_entity_poly.entity_id
_entity_poly.type
_entity_poly.pdbx_seq_one_letter_code
_entity_poly.pdbx_strand_id
1 'polypeptide(L)'
;ADASKAEIVGVADKWATYIVVAAFSSAILTWLVTGEIIRAVTILVVFCPCALVLATPTAIVAAIGNVSKHGILVKEGDALERLSQVSKITFDKTGTLTYGKPKVEEVVSVMNNLSNEELYEMIASCELYSEHPLGRAI
;
A
#
# COMPACT_ATOMS: atom_id res chain seq x y z
N ALA A 1 -3.73 13.47 4.14
CA ALA A 1 -4.09 13.00 5.49
C ALA A 1 -2.91 12.20 5.98
N ASP A 2 -2.35 12.64 7.09
CA ASP A 2 -0.98 12.50 7.54
C ASP A 2 -0.28 11.16 7.33
N ALA A 3 0.97 11.25 6.86
CA ALA A 3 1.96 10.18 6.89
C ALA A 3 2.37 9.91 8.35
N SER A 4 1.50 9.24 9.10
CA SER A 4 1.90 8.62 10.35
C SER A 4 2.95 7.56 10.02
N LYS A 5 4.12 7.65 10.66
CA LYS A 5 5.17 6.62 10.58
C LYS A 5 4.55 5.24 10.73
N ALA A 6 4.98 4.30 9.89
CA ALA A 6 4.54 2.91 9.94
C ALA A 6 4.72 2.33 11.36
N GLU A 7 3.72 1.59 11.86
CA GLU A 7 3.68 1.14 13.27
C GLU A 7 4.89 0.26 13.63
N ILE A 8 5.36 -0.61 12.72
CA ILE A 8 6.56 -1.44 12.90
C ILE A 8 7.82 -0.59 13.04
N VAL A 9 7.92 0.54 12.34
CA VAL A 9 9.04 1.49 12.50
C VAL A 9 8.99 2.09 13.92
N GLY A 10 7.80 2.40 14.43
CA GLY A 10 7.62 2.85 15.81
C GLY A 10 7.96 1.78 16.86
N VAL A 11 7.64 0.51 16.60
CA VAL A 11 7.99 -0.62 17.48
C VAL A 11 9.51 -0.85 17.52
N ALA A 12 10.18 -0.77 16.36
CA ALA A 12 11.63 -0.88 16.28
C ALA A 12 12.34 0.22 17.08
N ASP A 13 11.89 1.48 16.97
CA ASP A 13 12.42 2.60 17.76
C ASP A 13 12.22 2.40 19.28
N LYS A 14 11.07 1.84 19.68
CA LYS A 14 10.79 1.52 21.09
C LYS A 14 11.73 0.44 21.63
N TRP A 15 11.97 -0.61 20.84
CA TRP A 15 12.95 -1.65 21.18
C TRP A 15 14.37 -1.11 21.24
N ALA A 16 14.78 -0.26 20.31
CA ALA A 16 16.08 0.40 20.35
C ALA A 16 16.27 1.18 21.66
N THR A 17 15.22 1.87 22.13
CA THR A 17 15.24 2.59 23.42
C THR A 17 15.47 1.64 24.59
N TYR A 18 14.76 0.50 24.65
CA TYR A 18 14.97 -0.49 25.70
C TYR A 18 16.39 -1.09 25.68
N ILE A 19 16.92 -1.36 24.49
CA ILE A 19 18.29 -1.88 24.32
C ILE A 19 19.31 -0.86 24.84
N VAL A 20 19.15 0.42 24.54
CA VAL A 20 20.05 1.48 25.02
C VAL A 20 20.02 1.59 26.55
N VAL A 21 18.83 1.54 27.16
CA VAL A 21 18.70 1.58 28.63
C VAL A 21 19.37 0.35 29.27
N ALA A 22 19.20 -0.84 28.70
CA ALA A 22 19.85 -2.05 29.18
C ALA A 22 21.38 -1.99 29.02
N ALA A 23 21.87 -1.45 27.90
CA ALA A 23 23.30 -1.26 27.64
C ALA A 23 23.94 -0.32 28.66
N PHE A 24 23.33 0.84 28.92
CA PHE A 24 23.82 1.77 29.95
C PHE A 24 23.79 1.17 31.34
N SER A 25 22.70 0.48 31.69
CA SER A 25 22.54 -0.16 33.00
C SER A 25 23.62 -1.22 33.22
N SER A 26 23.87 -2.10 32.23
CA SER A 26 24.90 -3.13 32.29
C SER A 26 26.33 -2.58 32.30
N ALA A 27 26.59 -1.48 31.58
CA ALA A 27 27.89 -0.80 31.59
C ALA A 27 28.22 -0.20 32.97
N ILE A 28 27.27 0.50 33.60
CA ILE A 28 27.42 1.06 34.95
C ILE A 28 27.66 -0.04 35.97
N LEU A 29 26.87 -1.11 35.91
CA LEU A 29 26.97 -2.25 36.84
C LEU A 29 28.33 -2.94 36.72
N THR A 30 28.83 -3.10 35.50
CA THR A 30 30.15 -3.69 35.23
C THR A 30 31.27 -2.80 35.78
N TRP A 31 31.17 -1.48 35.60
CA TRP A 31 32.15 -0.54 36.14
C TRP A 31 32.17 -0.56 37.67
N LEU A 32 31.00 -0.60 38.33
CA LEU A 32 30.91 -0.66 39.80
C LEU A 32 31.53 -1.95 40.38
N VAL A 33 31.40 -3.08 39.70
CA VAL A 33 31.93 -4.37 40.17
C VAL A 33 33.42 -4.53 39.86
N THR A 34 33.88 -4.10 38.68
CA THR A 34 35.26 -4.36 38.21
C THR A 34 36.22 -3.18 38.37
N GLY A 35 35.72 -1.94 38.48
CA GLY A 35 36.53 -0.73 38.48
C GLY A 35 37.17 -0.38 37.13
N GLU A 36 37.03 -1.24 36.11
CA GLU A 36 37.68 -1.10 34.81
C GLU A 36 36.76 -0.40 33.81
N ILE A 37 37.07 0.86 33.48
CA ILE A 37 36.31 1.67 32.51
C ILE A 37 36.32 1.03 31.11
N ILE A 38 37.42 0.37 30.74
CA ILE A 38 37.57 -0.27 29.41
C ILE A 38 36.47 -1.31 29.18
N ARG A 39 36.17 -2.14 30.19
CA ARG A 39 35.12 -3.18 30.08
C ARG A 39 33.72 -2.58 29.91
N ALA A 40 33.42 -1.49 30.60
CA ALA A 40 32.14 -0.80 30.48
C ALA A 40 31.95 -0.22 29.06
N VAL A 41 32.99 0.36 28.46
CA VAL A 41 32.95 0.88 27.09
C VAL A 41 32.77 -0.25 26.07
N THR A 42 33.46 -1.39 26.25
CA THR A 42 33.30 -2.55 25.36
C THR A 42 31.84 -3.03 25.31
N ILE A 43 31.14 -3.04 26.44
CA ILE A 43 29.72 -3.40 26.50
C ILE A 43 28.88 -2.45 25.65
N LEU A 44 29.05 -1.13 25.79
CA LEU A 44 28.30 -0.15 25.02
C LEU A 44 28.48 -0.32 23.50
N VAL A 45 29.71 -0.63 23.06
CA VAL A 45 30.01 -0.84 21.63
C VAL A 45 29.35 -2.12 21.09
N VAL A 46 29.40 -3.21 21.86
CA VAL A 46 28.79 -4.50 21.45
C VAL A 46 27.27 -4.40 21.35
N PHE A 47 26.63 -3.55 22.16
CA PHE A 47 25.19 -3.34 22.17
C PHE A 47 24.65 -2.44 21.04
N CYS A 48 25.46 -1.99 20.06
CA CYS A 48 24.94 -1.15 18.98
C CYS A 48 23.74 -1.83 18.27
N PRO A 49 22.54 -1.22 18.24
CA PRO A 49 21.38 -1.77 17.55
C PRO A 49 21.42 -1.53 16.02
N CYS A 50 22.62 -1.36 15.46
CA CYS A 50 22.89 -0.99 14.07
C CYS A 50 22.08 -1.86 13.06
N ALA A 51 22.03 -3.18 13.28
CA ALA A 51 21.30 -4.11 12.41
C ALA A 51 19.77 -4.02 12.57
N LEU A 52 19.28 -3.75 13.78
CA LEU A 52 17.84 -3.67 14.07
C LEU A 52 17.20 -2.49 13.33
N VAL A 53 17.86 -1.33 13.35
CA VAL A 53 17.36 -0.10 12.71
C VAL A 53 17.31 -0.24 11.18
N LEU A 54 18.26 -0.97 10.59
CA LEU A 54 18.32 -1.18 9.14
C LEU A 54 17.40 -2.29 8.64
N ALA A 55 17.03 -3.25 9.48
CA ALA A 55 16.22 -4.40 9.07
C ALA A 55 14.87 -3.98 8.44
N THR A 56 14.16 -3.05 9.07
CA THR A 56 12.83 -2.59 8.63
C THR A 56 12.84 -1.89 7.26
N PRO A 57 13.63 -0.82 7.02
CA PRO A 57 13.65 -0.17 5.71
C PRO A 57 14.15 -1.10 4.60
N THR A 58 15.12 -1.97 4.87
CA THR A 58 15.60 -2.94 3.88
C THR A 58 14.50 -3.94 3.50
N ALA A 59 13.74 -4.46 4.47
CA ALA A 59 12.62 -5.36 4.21
C ALA A 59 11.52 -4.68 3.39
N ILE A 60 11.13 -3.44 3.73
CA ILE A 60 10.09 -2.69 3.02
C ILE A 60 10.50 -2.42 1.57
N VAL A 61 11.72 -1.93 1.33
CA VAL A 61 12.19 -1.64 -0.03
C VAL A 61 12.28 -2.91 -0.88
N ALA A 62 12.75 -4.02 -0.30
CA ALA A 62 12.76 -5.31 -0.97
C ALA A 62 11.35 -5.79 -1.32
N ALA A 63 10.39 -5.63 -0.41
CA ALA A 63 9.00 -5.99 -0.63
C ALA A 63 8.35 -5.14 -1.73
N ILE A 64 8.54 -3.81 -1.70
CA ILE A 64 8.04 -2.88 -2.75
C ILE A 64 8.61 -3.26 -4.11
N GLY A 65 9.91 -3.54 -4.19
CA GLY A 65 10.55 -3.99 -5.43
C GLY A 65 9.97 -5.31 -5.94
N ASN A 66 9.63 -6.24 -5.05
CA ASN A 66 9.02 -7.50 -5.43
C ASN A 66 7.58 -7.35 -5.94
N VAL A 67 6.72 -6.59 -5.24
CA VAL A 67 5.32 -6.40 -5.67
C VAL A 67 5.20 -5.55 -6.93
N SER A 68 6.14 -4.61 -7.15
CA SER A 68 6.20 -3.81 -8.38
C SER A 68 6.44 -4.68 -9.61
N LYS A 69 7.21 -5.77 -9.49
CA LYS A 69 7.38 -6.76 -10.58
C LYS A 69 6.09 -7.49 -10.94
N HIS A 70 5.11 -7.49 -10.03
CA HIS A 70 3.80 -8.10 -10.22
C HIS A 70 2.73 -7.07 -10.62
N GLY A 71 3.12 -5.84 -10.99
CA GLY A 71 2.19 -4.79 -11.42
C GLY A 71 1.46 -4.08 -10.29
N ILE A 72 1.86 -4.29 -9.03
CA ILE A 72 1.29 -3.62 -7.87
C ILE A 72 2.19 -2.44 -7.50
N LEU A 73 1.69 -1.21 -7.69
CA LEU A 73 2.43 0.00 -7.34
C LEU A 73 2.11 0.43 -5.89
N VAL A 74 3.12 0.36 -5.02
CA VAL A 74 3.02 0.80 -3.63
C VAL A 74 3.74 2.15 -3.49
N LYS A 75 2.98 3.20 -3.14
CA LYS A 75 3.53 4.57 -3.00
C LYS A 75 4.27 4.80 -1.67
N GLU A 76 3.84 4.15 -0.61
CA GLU A 76 4.32 4.37 0.75
C GLU A 76 4.58 3.04 1.46
N GLY A 77 5.68 2.94 2.22
CA GLY A 77 6.03 1.71 2.96
C GLY A 77 4.99 1.32 4.02
N ASP A 78 4.37 2.32 4.66
CA ASP A 78 3.27 2.13 5.63
C ASP A 78 2.04 1.46 4.99
N ALA A 79 1.77 1.73 3.71
CA ALA A 79 0.65 1.11 3.02
C ALA A 79 0.78 -0.42 2.95
N LEU A 80 2.02 -0.94 2.82
CA LEU A 80 2.28 -2.38 2.79
C LEU A 80 2.01 -3.02 4.17
N GLU A 81 2.37 -2.32 5.24
CA GLU A 81 2.13 -2.75 6.61
C GLU A 81 0.64 -2.75 6.92
N ARG A 82 -0.06 -1.67 6.62
CA ARG A 82 -1.51 -1.58 6.80
C ARG A 82 -2.24 -2.64 5.99
N LEU A 83 -1.80 -2.90 4.76
CA LEU A 83 -2.35 -3.96 3.92
C LEU A 83 -2.25 -5.34 4.58
N SER A 84 -1.18 -5.61 5.35
CA SER A 84 -1.03 -6.88 6.09
C SER A 84 -2.09 -7.10 7.17
N GLN A 85 -2.67 -6.02 7.71
CA GLN A 85 -3.70 -6.07 8.75
C GLN A 85 -5.13 -6.03 8.18
N VAL A 86 -5.29 -5.82 6.87
CA VAL A 86 -6.61 -5.75 6.24
C VAL A 86 -7.28 -7.12 6.22
N SER A 87 -8.45 -7.24 6.84
CA SER A 87 -9.27 -8.47 6.79
C SER A 87 -10.46 -8.39 5.84
N LYS A 88 -10.81 -7.18 5.38
CA LYS A 88 -11.97 -6.93 4.51
C LYS A 88 -11.57 -6.02 3.36
N ILE A 89 -11.94 -6.39 2.15
CA ILE A 89 -11.68 -5.62 0.95
C ILE A 89 -13.02 -5.23 0.35
N THR A 90 -13.24 -3.94 0.18
CA THR A 90 -14.42 -3.39 -0.50
C THR A 90 -13.98 -2.89 -1.86
N PHE A 91 -14.55 -3.47 -2.92
CA PHE A 91 -14.29 -3.04 -4.29
C PHE A 91 -15.32 -2.01 -4.72
N ASP A 92 -14.87 -0.95 -5.39
CA ASP A 92 -15.78 -0.15 -6.20
C ASP A 92 -16.23 -0.99 -7.40
N LYS A 93 -17.47 -0.84 -7.85
CA LYS A 93 -17.94 -1.64 -8.99
C LYS A 93 -17.40 -1.06 -10.29
N THR A 94 -17.66 0.23 -10.51
CA THR A 94 -17.43 0.87 -11.81
C THR A 94 -15.95 1.24 -11.96
N GLY A 95 -15.29 0.71 -12.99
CA GLY A 95 -13.87 0.97 -13.24
C GLY A 95 -12.89 0.10 -12.44
N THR A 96 -13.37 -0.70 -11.47
CA THR A 96 -12.54 -1.73 -10.80
C THR A 96 -13.01 -3.14 -11.16
N LEU A 97 -14.29 -3.47 -10.89
CA LEU A 97 -14.85 -4.76 -11.30
C LEU A 97 -15.38 -4.74 -12.74
N THR A 98 -15.79 -3.56 -13.22
CA THR A 98 -16.24 -3.36 -14.60
C THR A 98 -15.32 -2.40 -15.34
N TYR A 99 -15.35 -2.43 -16.67
CA TYR A 99 -14.51 -1.57 -17.52
C TYR A 99 -14.87 -0.07 -17.45
N GLY A 100 -15.94 0.32 -16.75
CA GLY A 100 -16.38 1.71 -16.64
C GLY A 100 -16.82 2.34 -17.98
N LYS A 101 -16.96 1.52 -19.03
CA LYS A 101 -17.42 1.93 -20.36
C LYS A 101 -18.77 1.28 -20.62
N PRO A 102 -19.86 2.06 -20.69
CA PRO A 102 -21.15 1.52 -21.11
C PRO A 102 -21.04 0.97 -22.53
N LYS A 103 -21.78 -0.10 -22.81
CA LYS A 103 -21.87 -0.75 -24.11
C LYS A 103 -23.31 -1.19 -24.32
N VAL A 104 -23.83 -1.00 -25.53
CA VAL A 104 -25.13 -1.54 -25.92
C VAL A 104 -25.02 -3.06 -26.06
N GLU A 105 -25.75 -3.78 -25.23
CA GLU A 105 -25.83 -5.25 -25.29
C GLU A 105 -27.03 -5.74 -26.10
N GLU A 106 -28.15 -5.01 -26.04
CA GLU A 106 -29.38 -5.38 -26.74
C GLU A 106 -30.16 -4.13 -27.17
N VAL A 107 -30.70 -4.17 -28.38
CA VAL A 107 -31.63 -3.18 -28.91
C VAL A 107 -32.94 -3.89 -29.21
N VAL A 108 -34.03 -3.42 -28.60
CA VAL A 108 -35.36 -4.01 -28.76
C VAL A 108 -36.33 -2.96 -29.27
N SER A 109 -36.78 -3.12 -30.50
CA SER A 109 -37.86 -2.31 -31.09
C SER A 109 -39.21 -2.74 -30.52
N VAL A 110 -39.99 -1.77 -30.06
CA VAL A 110 -41.38 -1.98 -29.65
C VAL A 110 -42.37 -1.83 -30.82
N MET A 111 -41.88 -1.46 -32.01
CA MET A 111 -42.69 -1.22 -33.21
C MET A 111 -42.57 -2.41 -34.16
N ASN A 112 -43.71 -3.02 -34.53
CA ASN A 112 -43.73 -4.20 -35.42
C ASN A 112 -43.21 -3.94 -36.84
N ASN A 113 -43.13 -2.68 -37.26
CA ASN A 113 -42.70 -2.24 -38.58
C ASN A 113 -41.29 -1.66 -38.60
N LEU A 114 -40.55 -1.73 -37.49
CA LEU A 114 -39.18 -1.21 -37.40
C LEU A 114 -38.28 -2.32 -36.86
N SER A 115 -37.27 -2.68 -37.65
CA SER A 115 -36.28 -3.66 -37.21
C SER A 115 -35.36 -3.07 -36.13
N ASN A 116 -34.77 -3.94 -35.30
CA ASN A 116 -33.84 -3.51 -34.25
C ASN A 116 -32.59 -2.83 -34.84
N GLU A 117 -32.17 -3.25 -36.04
CA GLU A 117 -31.01 -2.68 -36.76
C GLU A 117 -31.28 -1.27 -37.26
N GLU A 118 -32.44 -1.04 -37.89
CA GLU A 118 -32.87 0.30 -38.34
C GLU A 118 -33.04 1.26 -37.16
N LEU A 119 -33.61 0.77 -36.05
CA LEU A 119 -33.73 1.57 -34.82
C LEU A 119 -32.34 1.96 -34.29
N TYR A 120 -31.39 1.04 -34.27
CA TYR A 120 -30.05 1.31 -33.78
C TYR A 120 -29.31 2.32 -34.67
N GLU A 121 -29.40 2.19 -35.99
CA GLU A 121 -28.78 3.13 -36.94
C GLU A 121 -29.32 4.56 -36.81
N MET A 122 -30.63 4.70 -36.57
CA MET A 122 -31.26 6.00 -36.32
C MET A 122 -30.76 6.64 -35.01
N ILE A 123 -30.69 5.87 -33.92
CA ILE A 123 -30.24 6.40 -32.63
C ILE A 123 -28.74 6.75 -32.69
N ALA A 124 -27.92 5.92 -33.31
CA ALA A 124 -26.49 6.19 -33.51
C ALA A 124 -26.27 7.49 -34.32
N SER A 125 -27.12 7.75 -35.32
CA SER A 125 -27.09 9.01 -36.08
C SER A 125 -27.47 10.23 -35.23
N CYS A 126 -28.42 10.08 -34.30
CA CYS A 126 -28.81 11.16 -33.38
C CYS A 126 -27.74 11.43 -32.31
N GLU A 127 -27.08 10.39 -31.80
CA GLU A 127 -26.08 10.49 -30.73
C GLU A 127 -24.65 10.74 -31.25
N LEU A 128 -24.45 10.82 -32.57
CA LEU A 128 -23.13 10.95 -33.23
C LEU A 128 -22.25 12.08 -32.66
N TYR A 129 -22.85 13.18 -32.22
CA TYR A 129 -22.15 14.35 -31.67
C TYR A 129 -22.28 14.49 -30.15
N SER A 130 -22.79 13.46 -29.48
CA SER A 130 -23.02 13.45 -28.03
C SER A 130 -21.73 13.11 -27.29
N GLU A 131 -21.31 14.01 -26.40
CA GLU A 131 -20.17 13.77 -25.50
C GLU A 131 -20.57 12.98 -24.24
N HIS A 132 -21.86 12.70 -24.08
CA HIS A 132 -22.36 11.94 -22.94
C HIS A 132 -21.88 10.48 -23.04
N PRO A 133 -21.39 9.84 -21.95
CA PRO A 133 -20.88 8.48 -22.00
C PRO A 133 -21.85 7.44 -22.58
N LEU A 134 -23.16 7.66 -22.42
CA LEU A 134 -24.19 6.83 -23.04
C LEU A 134 -24.36 7.09 -24.54
N GLY A 135 -24.27 8.35 -24.97
CA GLY A 135 -24.34 8.70 -26.39
C GLY A 135 -23.13 8.15 -27.16
N ARG A 136 -21.93 8.24 -26.57
CA ARG A 136 -20.72 7.59 -27.12
C ARG A 136 -20.78 6.05 -27.15
N ALA A 137 -21.66 5.43 -26.38
CA ALA A 137 -21.81 3.98 -26.33
C ALA A 137 -22.81 3.44 -27.36
N ILE A 138 -23.66 4.32 -27.91
CA ILE A 138 -24.63 4.03 -28.96
C ILE A 138 -23.96 4.30 -30.30
#